data_AF-A0A2P7S2K3-F1
#
_entry.id   AF-A0A2P7S2K3-F1
#
_cell.length_a   1.000
_cell.length_b   1.000
_cell.length_c   1.000
_cell.angle_alpha   90.00
_cell.angle_beta   90.00
_cell.angle_gamma   90.00
#
_symmetry.space_group_name_H-M   'P 1'
#
loop_
_entity.id
_entity.type
_entity.pdbx_description
1 polymer ?
#
loop_
_entity_poly.entity_id
_entity_poly.type
_entity_poly.pdbx_seq_one_letter_code
_entity_poly.pdbx_strand_id
1 'polypeptide(L)' 'MTDISDRFVIVWLAADERQALRRLASVCRVDLEEAAAAVMRECLIATGYLEPEHGLDADTETAGSA' A
#
# COMPACT_ATOMS: atom_id res chain seq x y z
N MET A 1 17.97 0.78 -19.18
CA MET A 1 16.91 0.11 -19.97
C MET A 1 15.97 -0.56 -18.99
N THR A 2 15.03 0.22 -18.46
CA THR A 2 13.78 -0.25 -17.86
C THR A 2 12.78 0.78 -18.30
N ASP A 3 11.92 0.41 -19.24
CA ASP A 3 10.79 1.24 -19.65
C ASP A 3 9.83 1.24 -18.45
N ILE A 4 10.04 2.17 -17.52
CA ILE A 4 9.02 2.54 -16.55
C ILE A 4 8.04 3.38 -17.35
N SER A 5 7.25 2.71 -18.17
CA SER A 5 5.96 3.25 -18.58
C SER A 5 5.24 3.56 -17.26
N ASP A 6 5.30 4.81 -16.83
CA ASP A 6 4.56 5.33 -15.69
C ASP A 6 3.08 5.22 -16.07
N ARG A 7 2.52 4.02 -15.84
CA ARG A 7 1.16 3.70 -16.21
C ARG A 7 0.26 4.22 -15.11
N PHE A 8 -0.21 5.43 -15.31
CA PHE A 8 -1.25 6.02 -14.48
C PHE A 8 -2.50 5.12 -14.51
N VAL A 9 -2.99 4.78 -13.32
CA VAL A 9 -4.29 4.16 -13.13
C VAL A 9 -5.26 5.25 -12.69
N ILE A 10 -6.31 5.50 -13.48
CA ILE A 10 -7.36 6.46 -13.12
C ILE A 10 -8.42 5.70 -12.31
N VAL A 11 -8.67 6.18 -11.09
CA VAL A 11 -9.71 5.62 -10.20
C VAL A 11 -10.80 6.65 -9.97
N TRP A 12 -12.05 6.22 -10.08
CA TRP A 12 -13.21 7.05 -9.78
C TRP A 12 -13.64 6.82 -8.34
N LEU A 13 -13.54 7.86 -7.52
CA LEU A 13 -13.92 7.83 -6.10
C LEU A 13 -15.24 8.56 -5.87
N ALA A 14 -16.07 8.00 -4.99
CA ALA A 14 -17.25 8.66 -4.46
C ALA A 14 -16.89 9.94 -3.68
N ALA A 15 -17.89 10.77 -3.38
CA ALA A 15 -17.65 12.08 -2.74
C ALA A 15 -17.06 11.94 -1.32
N ASP A 16 -17.54 10.96 -0.56
CA ASP A 16 -17.08 10.59 0.78
C ASP A 16 -15.68 9.98 0.75
N GLU A 17 -15.39 9.08 -0.19
CA GLU A 17 -14.06 8.50 -0.40
C GLU A 17 -13.01 9.58 -0.70
N ARG A 18 -13.33 10.53 -1.58
CA ARG A 18 -12.44 11.69 -1.86
C ARG A 18 -12.22 12.56 -0.63
N GLN A 19 -13.25 12.74 0.20
CA GLN A 19 -13.12 13.52 1.42
C GLN A 19 -12.24 12.79 2.45
N ALA A 20 -12.43 11.47 2.61
CA ALA A 20 -11.60 10.64 3.48
C ALA A 20 -10.13 10.66 3.05
N LEU A 21 -9.87 10.50 1.74
CA LEU A 21 -8.51 10.54 1.19
C LEU A 21 -7.82 11.89 1.42
N ARG A 22 -8.53 13.01 1.24
CA ARG A 22 -7.99 14.34 1.55
C ARG A 22 -7.67 14.53 3.04
N ARG A 23 -8.49 13.97 3.94
CA ARG A 23 -8.21 14.00 5.38
C ARG A 23 -6.96 13.19 5.69
N LEU A 24 -6.81 12.01 5.10
CA LEU A 24 -5.61 11.17 5.26
C LEU A 24 -4.35 11.93 4.80
N ALA A 25 -4.35 12.47 3.58
CA ALA A 25 -3.25 13.26 3.04
C ALA A 25 -2.87 14.42 3.98
N SER A 26 -3.86 15.14 4.50
CA SER A 26 -3.64 16.23 5.45
C SER A 26 -3.06 15.76 6.79
N VAL A 27 -3.50 14.63 7.33
CA VAL A 27 -3.02 14.08 8.61
C VAL A 27 -1.58 13.60 8.47
N CYS A 28 -1.28 12.89 7.38
CA CYS A 28 0.04 12.35 7.09
C CYS A 28 1.02 13.39 6.54
N ARG A 29 0.55 14.61 6.20
CA ARG A 29 1.33 15.69 5.58
C ARG A 29 1.99 15.28 4.25
N VAL A 30 1.26 14.47 3.49
CA VAL A 30 1.65 14.00 2.14
C VAL A 30 0.70 14.58 1.11
N ASP A 31 1.06 14.46 -0.17
CA ASP A 31 0.13 14.83 -1.24
C ASP A 31 -0.98 13.78 -1.45
N LEU A 32 -1.93 14.09 -2.31
CA LEU A 32 -3.08 13.22 -2.55
C LEU A 32 -2.69 11.92 -3.28
N GLU A 33 -1.64 11.98 -4.10
CA GLU A 33 -1.16 10.84 -4.89
C GLU A 33 -0.45 9.83 -4.00
N GLU A 34 0.43 10.30 -3.12
CA GLU A 34 1.12 9.49 -2.12
C GLU A 34 0.14 8.85 -1.14
N ALA A 35 -0.86 9.60 -0.67
CA ALA A 35 -1.93 9.04 0.16
C ALA A 35 -2.73 7.96 -0.57
N ALA A 36 -3.05 8.15 -1.85
CA ALA A 36 -3.77 7.16 -2.65
C ALA A 36 -2.93 5.91 -2.89
N ALA A 37 -1.65 6.08 -3.21
CA ALA A 37 -0.70 4.99 -3.40
C ALA A 37 -0.54 4.17 -2.12
N ALA A 38 -0.46 4.82 -0.96
CA ALA A 38 -0.39 4.14 0.33
C ALA A 38 -1.64 3.28 0.59
N VAL A 39 -2.85 3.84 0.41
CA VAL A 39 -4.09 3.09 0.58
C VAL A 39 -4.19 1.91 -0.39
N MET A 40 -3.80 2.12 -1.65
CA MET A 40 -3.79 1.06 -2.66
C MET A 40 -2.81 -0.06 -2.28
N ARG A 41 -1.60 0.30 -1.82
CA ARG A 41 -0.59 -0.65 -1.36
C ARG A 41 -1.11 -1.48 -0.19
N GLU A 42 -1.66 -0.84 0.83
CA GLU A 42 -2.23 -1.54 2.00
C GLU A 42 -3.39 -2.48 1.59
N CYS A 43 -4.24 -2.06 0.66
CA CYS A 43 -5.31 -2.91 0.13
C CYS A 43 -4.75 -4.16 -0.58
N LEU A 44 -3.74 -3.99 -1.43
CA LEU A 44 -3.09 -5.10 -2.13
C LEU A 44 -2.39 -6.06 -1.17
N ILE A 45 -1.78 -5.54 -0.10
CA ILE A 45 -1.18 -6.37 0.96
C ILE A 45 -2.26 -7.14 1.71
N ALA A 46 -3.31 -6.46 2.18
CA ALA A 46 -4.40 -7.08 2.93
C ALA A 46 -5.14 -8.17 2.14
N THR A 47 -5.14 -8.07 0.81
CA THR A 47 -5.77 -9.04 -0.10
C THR A 47 -4.80 -10.13 -0.60
N GLY A 48 -3.52 -10.05 -0.24
CA GLY A 48 -2.48 -11.02 -0.65
C GLY A 48 -2.00 -10.86 -2.10
N TYR A 49 -2.37 -9.77 -2.78
CA TYR A 49 -1.88 -9.47 -4.13
C TYR A 49 -0.52 -8.75 -4.13
N LEU A 50 -0.06 -8.30 -2.96
CA LEU A 50 1.27 -7.74 -2.75
C LEU A 50 1.83 -8.29 -1.43
N GLU A 51 3.09 -8.74 -1.44
CA GLU A 51 3.76 -9.15 -0.20
C GLU A 51 4.27 -7.91 0.55
N PRO A 52 4.12 -7.83 1.88
CA PRO A 52 4.71 -6.74 2.65
C PRO A 52 6.24 -6.83 2.58
N GLU A 53 6.91 -5.69 2.40
CA GLU A 53 8.38 -5.63 2.26
C GLU A 53 9.15 -6.12 3.52
N HIS A 54 8.46 -6.37 4.65
CA HIS A 54 9.03 -6.84 5.91
C HIS A 54 8.63 -8.29 6.26
N GLY A 55 8.75 -9.20 5.29
CA GLY A 55 8.47 -10.64 5.46
C GLY A 55 9.67 -11.51 5.82
N LEU A 56 10.77 -10.96 6.37
CA LEU A 56 11.92 -11.73 6.87
C LEU A 56 12.56 -11.00 8.06
N ASP A 57 11.89 -11.01 9.22
CA ASP A 57 12.65 -11.08 10.47
C ASP A 57 12.70 -12.54 10.90
N ALA A 58 13.90 -12.98 11.17
CA ALA A 58 14.35 -14.36 11.13
C ALA A 58 14.04 -15.11 12.43
N ASP A 59 12.76 -15.24 12.79
CA ASP A 59 12.32 -16.04 13.95
C ASP A 59 11.38 -17.17 13.53
N THR A 60 11.82 -18.01 12.58
CA THR A 60 11.42 -19.42 12.63
C THR A 60 12.33 -20.14 13.62
N GLU A 61 12.05 -19.94 14.90
CA GLU A 61 12.37 -20.89 15.96
C GLU A 61 11.73 -22.24 15.57
N THR A 62 12.50 -23.12 14.92
CA THR A 62 12.10 -24.53 14.81
C THR A 62 12.44 -25.19 16.15
N ALA A 63 11.48 -25.13 17.06
CA ALA A 63 11.44 -25.99 18.22
C ALA A 63 11.41 -27.46 17.76
N GLY A 64 12.42 -28.23 18.18
CA GLY A 64 12.37 -29.68 18.38
C GLY A 64 11.95 -30.57 17.21
N SER A 65 12.87 -31.42 16.76
CA SER A 65 12.50 -32.79 16.39
C SER A 65 13.51 -33.75 16.98
N ALA A 66 12.93 -34.80 17.56
CA ALA A 66 13.50 -35.81 18.43
C ALA A 66 14.58 -36.69 17.79
#